data_AF-A0A1C6NSD6-F1
#
_entry.id   AF-A0A1C6NSD6-F1
#
_cell.length_a   1.000
_cell.length_b   1.000
_cell.length_c   1.000
_cell.angle_alpha   90.00
_cell.angle_beta   90.00
_cell.angle_gamma   90.00
#
_symmetry.space_group_name_H-M   'P 1'
#
loop_
_entity.id
_entity.type
_entity.pdbx_description
1 polymer ?
#
loop_
_entity_poly.entity_id
_entity_poly.type
_entity_poly.pdbx_seq_one_letter_code
_entity_poly.pdbx_strand_id
1 'polypeptide(L)'
;MSTGAEDGTTSDHTPDSHNRQQRSFFKELPILIGIALILALLIKTFLVQAFSIPSNSMQNTLQVGDRVLVDKLTPWFGSEPERGEVVVFHDPGGWLNEAPVPQPSGAGGAVQTVLSAIGLMPSADEQDLIKRVIAVGGDRVECKRGGPVEINGKALEESYLFPGNTPCDDKPFGPVEVPVGKMWVMGDHRQDSLDSRFHRKVDNGMIPTDRVVGRAIVVAWPVTRWSGLPVPDTFDQKGLASKAADAVPAAAGLAGAVPLVLWRRRRRAARATAECSVNR
;
A
#
# COMPACT_ATOMS: atom_id res chain seq x y z
N MET A 1 -34.23 82.47 -36.82
CA MET A 1 -35.13 83.17 -35.88
C MET A 1 -36.38 82.33 -35.70
N SER A 2 -36.91 82.33 -34.46
CA SER A 2 -38.09 81.62 -33.92
C SER A 2 -37.96 80.11 -33.70
N THR A 3 -37.96 79.52 -32.49
CA THR A 3 -38.65 79.70 -31.17
C THR A 3 -39.84 78.75 -30.99
N GLY A 4 -39.87 78.06 -29.83
CA GLY A 4 -41.04 77.44 -29.20
C GLY A 4 -40.96 75.90 -29.19
N ALA A 5 -40.62 75.24 -28.07
CA ALA A 5 -41.49 74.88 -26.91
C ALA A 5 -42.53 73.81 -27.30
N GLU A 6 -42.76 72.69 -26.60
CA GLU A 6 -42.43 72.21 -25.25
C GLU A 6 -42.74 70.69 -25.18
N ASP A 7 -42.29 70.08 -24.07
CA ASP A 7 -42.96 69.00 -23.30
C ASP A 7 -42.40 67.57 -23.34
N GLY A 8 -42.28 66.96 -22.15
CA GLY A 8 -42.11 65.51 -22.01
C GLY A 8 -41.11 64.99 -20.96
N THR A 9 -41.51 65.07 -19.69
CA THR A 9 -41.40 63.99 -18.68
C THR A 9 -40.05 63.64 -18.04
N THR A 10 -40.05 63.79 -16.71
CA THR A 10 -39.12 63.29 -15.69
C THR A 10 -38.89 61.78 -15.71
N SER A 11 -37.64 61.34 -15.53
CA SER A 11 -37.33 60.11 -14.77
C SER A 11 -36.03 60.26 -14.01
N ASP A 12 -36.18 60.36 -12.69
CA ASP A 12 -35.18 60.21 -11.65
C ASP A 12 -34.57 58.79 -11.68
N HIS A 13 -33.24 58.69 -11.81
CA HIS A 13 -32.51 57.46 -11.54
C HIS A 13 -31.26 57.78 -10.72
N THR A 14 -31.34 57.39 -9.45
CA THR A 14 -30.34 57.42 -8.39
C THR A 14 -29.15 56.50 -8.72
N PRO A 15 -27.95 56.72 -8.12
CA PRO A 15 -26.72 56.05 -8.51
C PRO A 15 -26.58 54.72 -7.78
N ASP A 16 -26.51 53.60 -8.53
CA ASP A 16 -26.26 52.29 -7.93
C ASP A 16 -24.74 52.08 -7.74
N SER A 17 -24.29 52.36 -6.51
CA SER A 17 -22.92 52.08 -6.08
C SER A 17 -22.72 50.58 -5.97
N HIS A 18 -22.06 49.97 -6.96
CA HIS A 18 -21.56 48.60 -6.82
C HIS A 18 -20.43 48.56 -5.76
N ASN A 19 -20.85 48.39 -4.51
CA ASN A 19 -20.00 48.00 -3.39
C ASN A 19 -19.49 46.57 -3.65
N ARG A 20 -18.36 46.47 -4.37
CA ARG A 20 -17.64 45.21 -4.56
C ARG A 20 -17.09 44.77 -3.21
N GLN A 21 -17.83 43.88 -2.56
CA GLN A 21 -17.49 43.23 -1.30
C GLN A 21 -16.14 42.51 -1.39
N GLN A 22 -15.06 43.22 -1.07
CA GLN A 22 -13.71 42.67 -0.81
C GLN A 22 -13.64 41.84 0.50
N ARG A 23 -14.78 41.54 1.13
CA ARG A 23 -14.85 40.86 2.44
C ARG A 23 -14.93 39.32 2.37
N SER A 24 -14.96 38.73 1.17
CA SER A 24 -14.96 37.26 1.01
C SER A 24 -13.57 36.65 0.97
N PHE A 25 -12.58 37.34 0.39
CA PHE A 25 -11.27 36.76 0.12
C PHE A 25 -10.51 36.34 1.41
N PHE A 26 -10.51 37.19 2.44
CA PHE A 26 -9.85 36.87 3.72
C PHE A 26 -10.61 35.87 4.59
N LYS A 27 -11.89 35.58 4.27
CA LYS A 27 -12.70 34.55 4.95
C LYS A 27 -12.65 33.20 4.22
N GLU A 28 -12.58 33.21 2.89
CA GLU A 28 -12.47 32.03 2.05
C GLU A 28 -11.05 31.44 2.08
N LEU A 29 -10.01 32.29 2.19
CA LEU A 29 -8.62 31.85 2.29
C LEU A 29 -8.35 30.87 3.46
N PRO A 30 -8.74 31.15 4.71
CA PRO A 30 -8.54 30.19 5.81
C PRO A 30 -9.39 28.93 5.67
N ILE A 31 -10.57 28.98 5.05
CA ILE A 31 -11.39 27.80 4.76
C ILE A 31 -10.69 26.92 3.71
N LEU A 32 -10.16 27.52 2.64
CA LEU A 32 -9.43 26.81 1.60
C LEU A 32 -8.14 26.19 2.14
N ILE A 33 -7.40 26.93 2.96
CA ILE A 33 -6.21 26.42 3.67
C ILE A 33 -6.61 25.28 4.62
N GLY A 34 -7.71 25.42 5.36
CA GLY A 34 -8.22 24.36 6.24
C GLY A 34 -8.58 23.09 5.47
N ILE A 35 -9.29 23.21 4.36
CA ILE A 35 -9.63 22.08 3.47
C ILE A 35 -8.35 21.45 2.91
N ALA A 36 -7.40 22.26 2.42
CA ALA A 36 -6.13 21.76 1.91
C ALA A 36 -5.31 21.04 2.99
N LEU A 37 -5.30 21.54 4.23
CA LEU A 37 -4.64 20.89 5.36
C LEU A 37 -5.34 19.59 5.76
N ILE A 38 -6.67 19.54 5.76
CA ILE A 38 -7.44 18.31 6.02
C ILE A 38 -7.19 17.29 4.92
N LEU A 39 -7.25 17.69 3.65
CA LEU A 39 -6.93 16.81 2.52
C LEU A 39 -5.49 16.31 2.58
N ALA A 40 -4.53 17.18 2.85
CA ALA A 40 -3.13 16.79 3.01
C ALA A 40 -2.95 15.86 4.22
N LEU A 41 -3.67 16.08 5.32
CA LEU A 41 -3.65 15.20 6.48
C LEU A 41 -4.25 13.84 6.14
N LEU A 42 -5.44 13.78 5.53
CA LEU A 42 -6.06 12.53 5.07
C LEU A 42 -5.14 11.80 4.09
N ILE A 43 -4.61 12.50 3.09
CA ILE A 43 -3.71 11.89 2.11
C ILE A 43 -2.47 11.33 2.82
N LYS A 44 -1.85 12.07 3.73
CA LYS A 44 -0.68 11.58 4.47
C LYS A 44 -0.99 10.45 5.45
N THR A 45 -2.11 10.52 6.17
CA THR A 45 -2.47 9.48 7.16
C THR A 45 -2.84 8.16 6.48
N PHE A 46 -3.39 8.23 5.27
CA PHE A 46 -3.93 7.06 4.58
C PHE A 46 -3.02 6.55 3.42
N LEU A 47 -2.19 7.38 2.77
CA LEU A 47 -1.44 6.91 1.59
C LEU A 47 0.02 6.53 1.84
N VAL A 48 0.77 7.28 2.65
CA VAL A 48 2.24 7.14 2.71
C VAL A 48 2.76 7.27 4.14
N GLN A 49 3.41 6.21 4.63
CA GLN A 49 4.14 6.26 5.90
C GLN A 49 5.65 6.19 5.67
N ALA A 50 6.41 6.96 6.45
CA ALA A 50 7.87 6.89 6.44
C ALA A 50 8.37 5.94 7.54
N PHE A 51 9.20 4.96 7.17
CA PHE A 51 9.86 4.05 8.09
C PHE A 51 11.37 4.28 8.11
N SER A 52 11.97 4.24 9.30
CA SER A 52 13.43 4.29 9.46
C SER A 52 14.00 2.89 9.41
N ILE A 53 15.14 2.68 8.75
CA ILE A 53 15.82 1.38 8.65
C ILE A 53 16.87 1.24 9.75
N PRO A 54 16.66 0.38 10.77
CA PRO A 54 17.58 0.27 11.90
C PRO A 54 18.61 -0.85 11.73
N SER A 55 18.47 -1.73 10.72
CA SER A 55 19.23 -2.97 10.60
C SER A 55 19.95 -3.13 9.27
N ASN A 56 20.95 -4.01 9.26
CA ASN A 56 21.79 -4.31 8.10
C ASN A 56 21.19 -5.34 7.15
N SER A 57 20.09 -6.00 7.53
CA SER A 57 19.58 -7.19 6.83
C SER A 57 19.12 -6.94 5.38
N MET A 58 18.95 -5.68 4.99
CA MET A 58 18.61 -5.24 3.64
C MET A 58 19.73 -4.44 2.97
N GLN A 59 20.96 -4.43 3.51
CA GLN A 59 22.11 -3.72 2.92
C GLN A 59 22.33 -4.10 1.45
N ASN A 60 22.97 -3.17 0.72
CA ASN A 60 23.00 -3.04 -0.74
C ASN A 60 21.75 -2.37 -1.30
N THR A 61 20.56 -2.76 -0.85
CA THR A 61 19.29 -2.13 -1.22
C THR A 61 18.94 -0.97 -0.27
N LEU A 62 18.96 -1.22 1.04
CA LEU A 62 18.63 -0.28 2.11
C LEU A 62 19.77 -0.22 3.12
N GLN A 63 20.22 0.99 3.46
CA GLN A 63 21.29 1.19 4.43
C GLN A 63 20.70 1.60 5.78
N VAL A 64 21.47 1.37 6.84
CA VAL A 64 21.10 1.83 8.18
C VAL A 64 20.96 3.35 8.18
N GLY A 65 19.85 3.85 8.73
CA GLY A 65 19.52 5.28 8.77
C GLY A 65 18.70 5.78 7.56
N ASP A 66 18.44 4.93 6.58
CA ASP A 66 17.51 5.26 5.50
C ASP A 66 16.10 5.52 6.02
N ARG A 67 15.37 6.39 5.32
CA ARG A 67 13.92 6.52 5.48
C ARG A 67 13.24 6.12 4.20
N VAL A 68 12.41 5.09 4.28
CA VAL A 68 11.65 4.57 3.15
C VAL A 68 10.21 5.06 3.22
N LEU A 69 9.64 5.41 2.06
CA LEU A 69 8.22 5.68 1.92
C LEU A 69 7.52 4.38 1.54
N VAL A 70 6.50 4.06 2.33
CA VAL A 70 5.69 2.86 2.19
C VAL A 70 4.32 3.24 1.68
N ASP A 71 3.93 2.65 0.56
CA ASP A 71 2.59 2.74 0.00
C ASP A 71 1.65 1.81 0.79
N LYS A 72 0.70 2.43 1.50
CA LYS A 72 -0.33 1.74 2.28
C LYS A 72 -1.63 1.51 1.51
N LEU A 73 -1.74 2.01 0.29
CA LEU A 73 -2.94 1.82 -0.52
C LEU A 73 -3.08 0.40 -1.04
N THR A 74 -1.97 -0.24 -1.40
CA THR A 74 -1.95 -1.58 -2.02
C THR A 74 -2.77 -2.60 -1.23
N PRO A 75 -2.55 -2.78 0.10
CA PRO A 75 -3.35 -3.73 0.88
C PRO A 75 -4.83 -3.35 1.03
N TRP A 76 -5.16 -2.04 1.07
CA TRP A 76 -6.56 -1.59 1.24
C TRP A 76 -7.44 -1.76 0.02
N PHE A 77 -6.86 -1.84 -1.18
CA PHE A 77 -7.59 -2.19 -2.40
C PHE A 77 -7.57 -3.68 -2.73
N GLY A 78 -7.06 -4.51 -1.82
CA GLY A 78 -7.00 -5.96 -1.98
C GLY A 78 -5.86 -6.43 -2.90
N SER A 79 -4.89 -5.57 -3.21
CA SER A 79 -3.68 -5.98 -3.91
C SER A 79 -2.76 -6.70 -2.93
N GLU A 80 -2.48 -7.97 -3.23
CA GLU A 80 -1.54 -8.78 -2.44
C GLU A 80 -0.08 -8.42 -2.80
N PRO A 81 0.87 -8.62 -1.87
CA PRO A 81 2.29 -8.46 -2.17
C PRO A 81 2.72 -9.35 -3.33
N GLU A 82 3.53 -8.79 -4.23
CA GLU A 82 4.07 -9.51 -5.38
C GLU A 82 5.53 -9.93 -5.16
N ARG A 83 5.99 -10.87 -5.98
CA ARG A 83 7.38 -11.35 -5.92
C ARG A 83 8.35 -10.21 -6.22
N GLY A 84 9.44 -10.17 -5.47
CA GLY A 84 10.50 -9.18 -5.59
C GLY A 84 10.18 -7.82 -4.98
N GLU A 85 8.96 -7.58 -4.50
CA GLU A 85 8.65 -6.35 -3.78
C GLU A 85 9.36 -6.30 -2.42
N VAL A 86 9.74 -5.09 -1.99
CA VAL A 86 10.21 -4.86 -0.62
C VAL A 86 9.02 -4.41 0.21
N VAL A 87 8.71 -5.16 1.26
CA VAL A 87 7.50 -4.95 2.07
C VAL A 87 7.85 -4.73 3.53
N VAL A 88 7.06 -3.88 4.18
CA VAL A 88 7.03 -3.73 5.64
C VAL A 88 5.86 -4.55 6.18
N PHE A 89 6.09 -5.35 7.22
CA PHE A 89 5.06 -6.18 7.83
C PHE A 89 5.28 -6.30 9.35
N HIS A 90 4.19 -6.49 10.07
CA HIS A 90 4.24 -6.74 11.51
C HIS A 90 4.79 -8.15 11.79
N ASP A 91 5.62 -8.29 12.82
CA ASP A 91 6.18 -9.56 13.28
C ASP A 91 5.06 -10.60 13.43
N PRO A 92 5.12 -11.76 12.71
CA PRO A 92 4.17 -12.85 12.89
C PRO A 92 4.15 -13.42 14.33
N GLY A 93 5.20 -13.13 15.10
CA GLY A 93 5.43 -13.48 16.50
C GLY A 93 6.76 -14.21 16.65
N GLY A 94 7.64 -13.71 17.52
CA GLY A 94 8.90 -14.39 17.87
C GLY A 94 10.00 -14.31 16.80
N TRP A 95 9.93 -13.35 15.88
CA TRP A 95 11.05 -13.02 14.99
C TRP A 95 11.95 -11.95 15.58
N LEU A 96 11.39 -11.04 16.38
CA LEU A 96 12.14 -10.05 17.14
C LEU A 96 12.25 -10.49 18.60
N ASN A 97 13.45 -10.34 19.17
CA ASN A 97 13.60 -10.41 20.62
C ASN A 97 13.09 -9.07 21.17
N GLU A 98 12.04 -9.09 21.99
CA GLU A 98 11.43 -7.93 22.64
C GLU A 98 12.50 -7.10 23.38
N ALA A 99 13.03 -6.06 22.74
CA ALA A 99 13.90 -5.08 23.37
C ALA A 99 13.03 -3.87 23.70
N PRO A 100 12.73 -3.57 24.98
CA PRO A 100 11.81 -2.49 25.31
C PRO A 100 12.29 -1.15 24.75
N VAL A 101 11.57 -0.51 23.83
CA VAL A 101 11.87 0.89 23.49
C VAL A 101 11.33 1.78 24.60
N PRO A 102 12.13 2.76 25.07
CA PRO A 102 11.66 3.73 26.03
C PRO A 102 10.40 4.43 25.52
N GLN A 103 9.26 4.22 26.19
CA GLN A 103 8.06 4.99 25.90
C GLN A 103 8.31 6.46 26.26
N PRO A 104 8.08 7.39 25.33
CA PRO A 104 8.31 8.79 25.61
C PRO A 104 7.25 9.29 26.59
N SER A 105 7.69 9.80 27.74
CA SER A 105 6.83 10.28 28.82
C SER A 105 6.82 11.80 28.92
N GLY A 106 5.74 12.37 29.46
CA GLY A 106 5.58 13.81 29.66
C GLY A 106 5.23 14.60 28.39
N ALA A 107 5.38 15.93 28.44
CA ALA A 107 4.98 16.84 27.36
C ALA A 107 5.77 16.60 26.04
N GLY A 108 7.02 16.16 26.14
CA GLY A 108 7.83 15.75 24.98
C GLY A 108 7.27 14.52 24.27
N GLY A 109 6.71 13.56 25.02
CA GLY A 109 6.07 12.38 24.46
C GLY A 109 4.76 12.65 23.73
N ALA A 110 3.96 13.62 24.21
CA ALA A 110 2.77 14.05 23.48
C ALA A 110 3.13 14.69 22.12
N VAL A 111 4.17 15.54 22.09
CA VAL A 111 4.67 16.12 20.83
C VAL A 111 5.22 15.03 19.91
N GLN A 112 6.02 14.09 20.43
CA GLN A 112 6.54 12.96 19.65
C GLN A 112 5.40 12.08 19.10
N THR A 113 4.36 11.81 19.88
CA THR A 113 3.18 11.04 19.46
C THR A 113 2.46 11.76 18.34
N VAL A 114 2.24 13.08 18.47
CA VAL A 114 1.61 13.88 17.43
C VAL A 114 2.47 13.91 16.18
N LEU A 115 3.79 14.14 16.29
CA LEU A 115 4.74 14.14 15.17
C LEU A 115 4.83 12.78 14.46
N SER A 116 4.71 11.68 15.21
CA SER A 116 4.68 10.31 14.68
C SER A 116 3.34 10.03 13.99
N ALA A 117 2.22 10.44 14.59
CA ALA A 117 0.88 10.31 14.02
C ALA A 117 0.70 11.09 12.70
N ILE A 118 1.40 12.21 12.54
CA ILE A 118 1.43 12.99 11.27
C ILE A 118 2.56 12.56 10.32
N GLY A 119 3.30 11.50 10.65
CA GLY A 119 4.38 10.93 9.83
C GLY A 119 5.61 11.84 9.68
N LEU A 120 5.77 12.85 10.54
CA LEU A 120 6.94 13.74 10.57
C LEU A 120 8.08 13.20 11.44
N MET A 121 7.81 12.17 12.25
CA MET A 121 8.79 11.47 13.06
C MET A 121 8.59 9.95 12.87
N PRO A 122 9.67 9.15 12.77
CA PRO A 122 9.52 7.73 12.53
C PRO A 122 8.86 7.06 13.73
N SER A 123 7.68 6.48 13.53
CA SER A 123 7.16 5.44 14.42
C SER A 123 8.06 4.24 14.27
N ALA A 124 9.03 4.10 15.17
CA ALA A 124 9.69 2.83 15.41
C ALA A 124 8.71 1.97 16.23
N ASP A 125 7.57 1.63 15.65
CA ASP A 125 6.73 0.59 16.22
C ASP A 125 7.57 -0.70 16.12
N GLU A 126 8.01 -1.17 17.29
CA GLU A 126 9.08 -2.17 17.49
C GLU A 126 8.84 -3.54 16.85
N GLN A 127 7.72 -3.71 16.16
CA GLN A 127 7.26 -4.97 15.62
C GLN A 127 7.27 -4.99 14.10
N ASP A 128 7.67 -3.91 13.42
CA ASP A 128 7.70 -3.88 11.95
C ASP A 128 9.05 -4.33 11.40
N LEU A 129 9.01 -5.31 10.50
CA LEU A 129 10.17 -5.80 9.75
C LEU A 129 10.05 -5.40 8.28
N ILE A 130 11.20 -5.22 7.63
CA ILE A 130 11.29 -4.95 6.20
C ILE A 130 12.14 -6.01 5.52
N LYS A 131 11.57 -6.68 4.51
CA LYS A 131 12.21 -7.76 3.74
C LYS A 131 11.75 -7.74 2.29
N ARG A 132 12.44 -8.48 1.43
CA ARG A 132 12.01 -8.73 0.06
C ARG A 132 11.12 -9.98 0.01
N VAL A 133 9.96 -9.87 -0.66
CA VAL A 133 9.10 -11.01 -0.99
C VAL A 133 9.82 -11.84 -2.03
N ILE A 134 10.14 -13.09 -1.71
CA ILE A 134 10.73 -14.01 -2.67
C ILE A 134 9.64 -14.84 -3.32
N ALA A 135 8.73 -15.41 -2.54
CA ALA A 135 7.64 -16.24 -3.05
C ALA A 135 6.31 -15.88 -2.40
N VAL A 136 5.23 -16.06 -3.15
CA VAL A 136 3.85 -15.73 -2.77
C VAL A 136 2.96 -16.97 -2.81
N GLY A 137 1.70 -16.83 -2.40
CA GLY A 137 0.75 -17.94 -2.36
C GLY A 137 0.69 -18.76 -3.66
N GLY A 138 0.81 -20.08 -3.51
CA GLY A 138 0.85 -21.05 -4.61
C GLY A 138 2.26 -21.33 -5.16
N ASP A 139 3.30 -20.63 -4.72
CA ASP A 139 4.68 -20.92 -5.13
C ASP A 139 5.28 -22.09 -4.39
N ARG A 140 6.16 -22.80 -5.09
CA ARG A 140 7.18 -23.66 -4.51
C ARG A 140 8.51 -22.94 -4.52
N VAL A 141 9.14 -22.76 -3.35
CA VAL A 141 10.47 -22.14 -3.23
C VAL A 141 11.48 -23.10 -2.57
N GLU A 142 12.68 -23.18 -3.13
CA GLU A 142 13.77 -23.98 -2.57
C GLU A 142 15.14 -23.34 -2.83
N CYS A 143 16.12 -23.69 -2.02
CA CYS A 143 17.51 -23.28 -2.25
C CYS A 143 18.46 -24.29 -1.64
N LYS A 144 19.35 -24.83 -2.48
CA LYS A 144 20.39 -25.79 -2.09
C LYS A 144 21.69 -25.05 -1.88
N ARG A 145 22.52 -25.55 -0.95
CA ARG A 145 23.87 -25.00 -0.71
C ARG A 145 24.68 -24.98 -2.01
N GLY A 146 25.29 -23.84 -2.31
CA GLY A 146 26.06 -23.56 -3.52
C GLY A 146 25.20 -23.27 -4.75
N GLY A 147 23.87 -23.26 -4.61
CA GLY A 147 22.91 -23.05 -5.70
C GLY A 147 22.11 -21.76 -5.55
N PRO A 148 21.35 -21.40 -6.60
CA PRO A 148 20.43 -20.27 -6.57
C PRO A 148 19.20 -20.58 -5.71
N VAL A 149 18.47 -19.53 -5.32
CA VAL A 149 17.07 -19.68 -4.95
C VAL A 149 16.28 -20.03 -6.21
N GLU A 150 15.42 -21.04 -6.11
CA GLU A 150 14.53 -21.46 -7.18
C GLU A 150 13.07 -21.25 -6.77
N ILE A 151 12.28 -20.67 -7.67
CA ILE A 151 10.82 -20.56 -7.55
C ILE A 151 10.20 -21.35 -8.68
N ASN A 152 9.34 -22.32 -8.35
CA ASN A 152 8.66 -23.18 -9.33
C ASN A 152 9.65 -23.85 -10.32
N GLY A 153 10.85 -24.19 -9.83
CA GLY A 153 11.94 -24.78 -10.63
C GLY A 153 12.70 -23.80 -11.53
N LYS A 154 12.52 -22.49 -11.34
CA LYS A 154 13.27 -21.43 -12.03
C LYS A 154 14.25 -20.77 -11.09
N ALA A 155 15.52 -20.80 -11.45
CA ALA A 155 16.59 -20.13 -10.72
C ALA A 155 16.43 -18.61 -10.80
N LEU A 156 16.57 -17.95 -9.66
CA LEU A 156 16.70 -16.50 -9.58
C LEU A 156 18.14 -16.09 -9.82
N GLU A 157 18.35 -15.12 -10.71
CA GLU A 157 19.53 -14.27 -10.68
C GLU A 157 19.33 -13.16 -9.65
N GLU A 158 20.21 -13.06 -8.64
CA GLU A 158 20.02 -12.16 -7.50
C GLU A 158 21.12 -11.09 -7.45
N SER A 159 21.12 -10.20 -8.45
CA SER A 159 22.10 -9.09 -8.53
C SER A 159 21.98 -8.05 -7.41
N TYR A 160 20.88 -8.09 -6.66
CA TYR A 160 20.59 -7.19 -5.53
C TYR A 160 21.21 -7.65 -4.20
N LEU A 161 21.86 -8.82 -4.15
CA LEU A 161 22.49 -9.30 -2.92
C LEU A 161 23.64 -8.41 -2.46
N PHE A 162 23.86 -8.37 -1.15
CA PHE A 162 25.05 -7.74 -0.59
C PHE A 162 26.33 -8.38 -1.16
N PRO A 163 27.35 -7.59 -1.55
CA PRO A 163 28.55 -8.14 -2.18
C PRO A 163 29.22 -9.24 -1.36
N GLY A 164 29.50 -10.37 -2.01
CA GLY A 164 30.11 -11.55 -1.37
C GLY A 164 29.11 -12.51 -0.73
N ASN A 165 27.83 -12.18 -0.69
CA ASN A 165 26.81 -13.10 -0.20
C ASN A 165 26.44 -14.15 -1.24
N THR A 166 26.16 -15.34 -0.73
CA THR A 166 25.52 -16.42 -1.47
C THR A 166 24.01 -16.47 -1.17
N PRO A 167 23.19 -17.05 -2.07
CA PRO A 167 21.74 -17.07 -1.91
C PRO A 167 21.24 -17.70 -0.61
N CYS A 168 21.87 -18.81 -0.17
CA CYS A 168 21.43 -19.55 1.01
C CYS A 168 22.47 -20.51 1.62
N ASP A 169 23.78 -20.36 1.40
CA ASP A 169 24.74 -21.41 1.84
C ASP A 169 24.80 -21.61 3.35
N ASP A 170 24.61 -20.51 4.08
CA ASP A 170 24.48 -20.43 5.53
C ASP A 170 23.23 -21.16 6.01
N LYS A 171 22.14 -21.07 5.25
CA LYS A 171 20.85 -21.67 5.58
C LYS A 171 20.07 -22.16 4.35
N PRO A 172 20.43 -23.34 3.79
CA PRO A 172 19.67 -23.97 2.72
C PRO A 172 18.26 -24.33 3.20
N PHE A 173 17.30 -24.33 2.31
CA PHE A 173 15.90 -24.53 2.65
C PHE A 173 15.10 -25.18 1.52
N GLY A 174 13.91 -25.64 1.88
CA GLY A 174 12.93 -26.15 0.95
C GLY A 174 13.08 -27.64 0.59
N PRO A 175 12.21 -28.11 -0.30
CA PRO A 175 11.12 -27.34 -0.92
C PRO A 175 10.06 -26.87 0.08
N VAL A 176 9.62 -25.62 -0.06
CA VAL A 176 8.52 -25.01 0.71
C VAL A 176 7.41 -24.64 -0.27
N GLU A 177 6.22 -25.17 -0.04
CA GLU A 177 5.00 -24.76 -0.74
C GLU A 177 4.36 -23.62 0.07
N VAL A 178 4.24 -22.44 -0.53
CA VAL A 178 3.69 -21.25 0.10
C VAL A 178 2.16 -21.28 -0.02
N PRO A 179 1.39 -21.36 1.07
CA PRO A 179 -0.07 -21.35 1.01
C PRO A 179 -0.60 -20.01 0.48
N VAL A 180 -1.79 -20.05 -0.12
CA VAL A 180 -2.55 -18.82 -0.47
C VAL A 180 -2.73 -17.94 0.77
N GLY A 181 -2.57 -16.62 0.62
CA GLY A 181 -2.61 -15.65 1.72
C GLY A 181 -1.35 -15.62 2.58
N LYS A 182 -0.25 -16.25 2.13
CA LYS A 182 1.07 -16.17 2.78
C LYS A 182 2.17 -15.82 1.78
N MET A 183 3.29 -15.38 2.32
CA MET A 183 4.51 -15.07 1.59
C MET A 183 5.75 -15.63 2.29
N TRP A 184 6.78 -15.89 1.50
CA TRP A 184 8.13 -16.22 1.94
C TRP A 184 9.04 -15.03 1.65
N VAL A 185 9.72 -14.51 2.68
CA VAL A 185 10.50 -13.27 2.58
C VAL A 185 11.95 -13.50 2.98
N MET A 186 12.87 -12.79 2.33
CA MET A 186 14.29 -12.87 2.63
C MET A 186 14.92 -11.48 2.65
N GLY A 187 15.97 -11.31 3.45
CA GLY A 187 16.78 -10.10 3.42
C GLY A 187 17.76 -10.11 2.26
N ASP A 188 18.06 -8.94 1.70
CA ASP A 188 19.05 -8.80 0.62
C ASP A 188 20.49 -9.00 1.13
N HIS A 189 20.74 -8.68 2.40
CA HIS A 189 21.95 -9.11 3.11
C HIS A 189 21.73 -10.51 3.69
N ARG A 190 21.69 -11.53 2.82
CA ARG A 190 21.35 -12.93 3.16
C ARG A 190 22.03 -13.45 4.42
N GLN A 191 23.34 -13.27 4.56
CA GLN A 191 24.13 -13.80 5.67
C GLN A 191 23.96 -13.00 6.98
N ASP A 192 23.30 -11.83 6.93
CA ASP A 192 23.02 -10.96 8.09
C ASP A 192 21.50 -10.71 8.23
N SER A 193 20.70 -11.70 7.84
CA SER A 193 19.23 -11.62 7.85
C SER A 193 18.59 -12.83 8.52
N LEU A 194 18.01 -12.60 9.69
CA LEU A 194 17.07 -13.53 10.32
C LEU A 194 15.69 -13.39 9.64
N ASP A 195 15.49 -14.11 8.56
CA ASP A 195 14.26 -14.09 7.75
C ASP A 195 13.53 -15.45 7.74
N SER A 196 12.68 -15.71 6.74
CA SER A 196 11.89 -16.94 6.64
C SER A 196 12.73 -18.22 6.79
N ARG A 197 13.98 -18.20 6.32
CA ARG A 197 14.92 -19.34 6.41
C ARG A 197 15.25 -19.71 7.86
N PHE A 198 15.24 -18.73 8.76
CA PHE A 198 15.61 -18.91 10.16
C PHE A 198 14.41 -19.14 11.07
N HIS A 199 13.26 -18.56 10.75
CA HIS A 199 12.06 -18.62 11.59
C HIS A 199 11.10 -19.75 11.25
N ARG A 200 11.59 -20.87 10.71
CA ARG A 200 10.76 -22.03 10.33
C ARG A 200 10.01 -22.73 11.48
N LYS A 201 10.28 -22.36 12.73
CA LYS A 201 9.50 -22.85 13.89
C LYS A 201 8.19 -22.07 14.08
N VAL A 202 8.11 -20.86 13.55
CA VAL A 202 6.92 -20.00 13.58
C VAL A 202 6.31 -20.02 12.19
N ASP A 203 5.13 -20.65 12.08
CA ASP A 203 4.37 -20.72 10.83
C ASP A 203 5.18 -21.23 9.60
N ASN A 204 6.14 -22.14 9.86
CA ASN A 204 7.11 -22.64 8.87
C ASN A 204 7.86 -21.51 8.11
N GLY A 205 8.08 -20.37 8.77
CA GLY A 205 8.84 -19.22 8.25
C GLY A 205 8.04 -18.34 7.31
N MET A 206 6.74 -18.57 7.13
CA MET A 206 5.90 -17.80 6.23
C MET A 206 5.16 -16.69 6.99
N ILE A 207 4.83 -15.62 6.26
CA ILE A 207 4.16 -14.44 6.80
C ILE A 207 2.78 -14.35 6.15
N PRO A 208 1.69 -14.25 6.93
CA PRO A 208 0.37 -13.92 6.40
C PRO A 208 0.36 -12.58 5.67
N THR A 209 -0.27 -12.50 4.49
CA THR A 209 -0.31 -11.27 3.69
C THR A 209 -1.08 -10.14 4.37
N ASP A 210 -1.99 -10.46 5.30
CA ASP A 210 -2.72 -9.49 6.11
C ASP A 210 -1.87 -8.77 7.17
N ARG A 211 -0.65 -9.24 7.46
CA ARG A 211 0.31 -8.53 8.33
C ARG A 211 1.13 -7.47 7.59
N VAL A 212 1.01 -7.39 6.27
CA VAL A 212 1.73 -6.40 5.47
C VAL A 212 1.16 -5.01 5.73
N VAL A 213 2.04 -4.12 6.18
CA VAL A 213 1.75 -2.70 6.36
C VAL A 213 1.70 -1.99 5.00
N GLY A 214 2.62 -2.35 4.11
CA GLY A 214 2.66 -1.83 2.75
C GLY A 214 3.97 -2.11 2.02
N ARG A 215 4.04 -1.67 0.76
CA ARG A 215 5.21 -1.80 -0.10
C ARG A 215 6.13 -0.59 0.06
N ALA A 216 7.41 -0.82 0.33
CA ALA A 216 8.42 0.22 0.25
C ALA A 216 8.74 0.53 -1.23
N ILE A 217 8.53 1.78 -1.64
CA ILE A 217 8.65 2.21 -3.04
C ILE A 217 9.84 3.13 -3.29
N VAL A 218 10.26 3.90 -2.29
CA VAL A 218 11.28 4.95 -2.43
C VAL A 218 12.09 5.08 -1.15
N VAL A 219 13.41 5.20 -1.26
CA VAL A 219 14.27 5.76 -0.22
C VAL A 219 14.18 7.28 -0.33
N ALA A 220 13.59 7.95 0.66
CA ALA A 220 13.35 9.40 0.63
C ALA A 220 14.38 10.20 1.46
N TRP A 221 15.15 9.54 2.32
CA TRP A 221 16.22 10.16 3.11
C TRP A 221 17.35 9.15 3.38
N PRO A 222 18.62 9.57 3.42
CA PRO A 222 19.13 10.92 3.15
C PRO A 222 18.93 11.35 1.70
N VAL A 223 18.80 12.66 1.43
CA VAL A 223 18.56 13.17 0.06
C VAL A 223 19.65 12.76 -0.95
N THR A 224 20.86 12.49 -0.47
CA THR A 224 21.98 11.97 -1.27
C THR A 224 21.78 10.53 -1.75
N ARG A 225 20.82 9.81 -1.17
CA ARG A 225 20.46 8.43 -1.48
C ARG A 225 19.01 8.28 -1.90
N TRP A 226 18.42 9.34 -2.45
CA TRP A 226 17.08 9.23 -3.01
C TRP A 226 17.09 8.27 -4.20
N SER A 227 16.41 7.13 -4.05
CA SER A 227 16.27 6.12 -5.08
C SER A 227 14.90 5.44 -5.03
N GLY A 228 14.42 4.95 -6.17
CA GLY A 228 13.30 4.02 -6.21
C GLY A 228 13.69 2.63 -5.73
N LEU A 229 12.69 1.81 -5.40
CA LEU A 229 12.82 0.40 -5.06
C LEU A 229 12.07 -0.45 -6.11
N PRO A 230 12.63 -0.60 -7.32
CA PRO A 230 12.03 -1.42 -8.36
C PRO A 230 12.09 -2.91 -7.99
N VAL A 231 11.18 -3.67 -8.58
CA VAL A 231 11.23 -5.14 -8.56
C VAL A 231 12.36 -5.59 -9.51
N PRO A 232 13.28 -6.46 -9.08
CA PRO A 232 14.34 -6.96 -9.96
C PRO A 232 13.80 -7.85 -11.09
N ASP A 233 14.34 -7.69 -12.30
CA ASP A 233 13.91 -8.38 -13.54
C ASP A 233 13.86 -9.92 -13.42
N THR A 234 14.62 -10.49 -12.49
CA THR A 234 14.61 -11.93 -12.18
C THR A 234 13.22 -12.44 -11.78
N PHE A 235 12.33 -11.57 -11.29
CA PHE A 235 10.97 -11.91 -10.89
C PHE A 235 9.96 -11.81 -12.05
N ASP A 236 10.36 -11.25 -13.19
CA ASP A 236 9.55 -11.17 -14.43
C ASP A 236 9.78 -12.36 -15.37
N GLN A 237 10.57 -13.35 -14.95
CA GLN A 237 10.87 -14.53 -15.76
C GLN A 237 9.60 -15.31 -16.11
N LYS A 238 9.48 -15.69 -17.39
CA LYS A 238 8.36 -16.53 -17.87
C LYS A 238 8.35 -17.88 -17.15
N GLY A 239 7.19 -18.24 -16.60
CA GLY A 239 6.97 -19.50 -15.91
C GLY A 239 7.24 -19.46 -14.40
N LEU A 240 7.49 -18.28 -13.83
CA LEU A 240 7.45 -18.09 -12.38
C LEU A 240 6.03 -18.11 -11.81
N ALA A 241 5.03 -17.70 -12.58
CA ALA A 241 3.63 -17.76 -12.14
C ALA A 241 3.21 -19.23 -11.92
N SER A 242 2.78 -19.54 -10.70
CA SER A 242 2.22 -20.86 -10.38
C SER A 242 0.99 -21.15 -11.21
N LYS A 243 0.87 -22.38 -11.72
CA LYS A 243 -0.34 -22.87 -12.43
C LYS A 243 -1.63 -22.74 -11.61
N ALA A 244 -1.52 -22.55 -10.30
CA ALA A 244 -2.65 -22.33 -9.39
C ALA A 244 -3.28 -20.93 -9.54
N ALA A 245 -2.54 -19.91 -9.99
CA ALA A 245 -3.08 -18.56 -10.20
C ALA A 245 -4.04 -18.50 -11.41
N ASP A 246 -3.86 -19.38 -12.39
CA ASP A 246 -4.76 -19.54 -13.54
C ASP A 246 -6.08 -20.26 -13.20
N ALA A 247 -6.21 -20.76 -11.97
CA ALA A 247 -7.35 -21.59 -11.56
C ALA A 247 -8.49 -20.81 -10.88
N VAL A 248 -8.49 -19.46 -10.90
CA VAL A 248 -9.70 -18.69 -10.54
C VAL A 248 -10.59 -18.65 -11.79
N PRO A 249 -11.68 -19.43 -11.87
CA PRO A 249 -12.55 -19.36 -13.03
C PRO A 249 -13.32 -18.05 -12.90
N ALA A 250 -13.08 -17.11 -13.83
CA ALA A 250 -13.95 -15.96 -14.07
C ALA A 250 -15.44 -16.36 -14.29
N ALA A 251 -15.73 -17.66 -14.44
CA ALA A 251 -17.06 -18.24 -14.57
C ALA A 251 -17.93 -18.13 -13.30
N ALA A 252 -17.38 -17.94 -12.10
CA ALA A 252 -18.20 -17.84 -10.88
C ALA A 252 -19.05 -16.55 -10.82
N GLY A 253 -18.55 -15.44 -11.39
CA GLY A 253 -19.29 -14.17 -11.46
C GLY A 253 -20.48 -14.20 -12.43
N LEU A 254 -20.39 -14.98 -13.50
CA LEU A 254 -21.47 -15.11 -14.49
C LEU A 254 -22.54 -16.13 -14.07
N ALA A 255 -22.17 -17.17 -13.31
CA ALA A 255 -23.13 -18.17 -12.83
C ALA A 255 -24.11 -17.62 -11.77
N GLY A 256 -23.70 -16.63 -10.97
CA GLY A 256 -24.58 -16.00 -9.96
C GLY A 256 -25.52 -14.92 -10.52
N ALA A 257 -25.09 -14.18 -11.56
CA ALA A 257 -25.86 -13.05 -12.08
C ALA A 257 -27.04 -13.48 -12.98
N VAL A 258 -26.89 -14.56 -13.76
CA VAL A 258 -27.92 -15.02 -14.70
C VAL A 258 -29.20 -15.54 -14.02
N PRO A 259 -29.14 -16.36 -12.95
CA PRO A 259 -30.34 -16.82 -12.24
C PRO A 259 -31.11 -15.68 -11.57
N LEU A 260 -30.40 -14.70 -10.97
CA LEU A 260 -31.02 -13.56 -10.28
C LEU A 260 -31.75 -12.61 -11.24
N VAL A 261 -31.19 -12.36 -12.43
CA VAL A 261 -31.83 -11.53 -13.45
C VAL A 261 -33.04 -12.24 -14.07
N LEU A 262 -32.93 -13.53 -14.36
CA LEU A 262 -34.05 -14.32 -14.88
C LEU A 262 -35.19 -14.48 -13.85
N TRP A 263 -34.87 -14.67 -12.58
CA TRP A 263 -35.85 -14.72 -11.49
C TRP A 263 -36.54 -13.37 -11.27
N ARG A 264 -35.80 -12.26 -11.29
CA ARG A 264 -36.39 -10.91 -11.22
C ARG A 264 -37.31 -10.64 -12.41
N ARG A 265 -36.94 -11.08 -13.63
CA ARG A 265 -37.75 -10.93 -14.83
C ARG A 265 -39.04 -11.76 -14.77
N ARG A 266 -38.97 -13.01 -14.28
CA ARG A 266 -40.16 -13.85 -14.04
C ARG A 266 -41.11 -13.27 -13.00
N ARG A 267 -40.59 -12.72 -11.90
CA ARG A 267 -41.45 -12.09 -10.86
C ARG A 267 -42.16 -10.84 -11.37
N ARG A 268 -41.52 -10.01 -12.19
CA ARG A 268 -42.17 -8.83 -12.78
C ARG A 268 -43.27 -9.20 -13.79
N ALA A 269 -43.03 -10.23 -14.62
CA ALA A 269 -44.04 -10.72 -15.56
C ALA A 269 -45.27 -11.31 -14.85
N ALA A 270 -45.07 -12.08 -13.77
CA ALA A 270 -46.17 -12.64 -12.98
C ALA A 270 -47.02 -11.58 -12.26
N ARG A 271 -46.42 -10.44 -11.87
CA ARG A 271 -47.13 -9.33 -11.22
C ARG A 271 -48.00 -8.56 -12.22
N ALA A 272 -47.52 -8.36 -13.44
CA ALA A 272 -48.28 -7.70 -14.51
C ALA A 272 -49.52 -8.51 -14.96
N THR A 273 -49.45 -9.84 -14.93
CA THR A 273 -50.61 -10.70 -15.23
C THR A 273 -51.64 -10.74 -14.11
N ALA A 274 -51.23 -10.57 -12.86
CA ALA A 274 -52.16 -10.54 -11.71
C ALA A 274 -52.97 -9.24 -11.67
N GLU A 275 -52.37 -8.10 -12.04
CA GLU A 275 -53.07 -6.80 -12.10
C GLU A 275 -54.12 -6.74 -13.21
N CYS A 276 -53.96 -7.50 -14.29
CA CYS A 276 -54.93 -7.56 -15.40
C CYS A 276 -56.15 -8.47 -15.09
N SER A 277 -56.04 -9.35 -14.09
CA SER A 277 -57.11 -10.28 -13.68
C SER A 277 -58.04 -9.72 -12.61
N VAL A 278 -57.65 -8.64 -11.92
CA VAL A 278 -58.44 -8.02 -10.84
C VAL A 278 -59.36 -6.90 -11.35
N ASN A 279 -59.14 -6.44 -12.60
CA ASN A 279 -59.85 -5.31 -13.19
C ASN A 279 -60.82 -5.70 -14.32
N ARG A 280 -61.37 -6.92 -14.28
CA ARG A 280 -62.41 -7.41 -15.19
C ARG A 280 -63.58 -7.99 -14.40
#